data_AF-A0A8J7LSM6-F1
#
_entry.id   AF-A0A8J7LSM6-F1
#
_cell.length_a   1.000
_cell.length_b   1.000
_cell.length_c   1.000
_cell.angle_alpha   90.00
_cell.angle_beta   90.00
_cell.angle_gamma   90.00
#
_symmetry.space_group_name_H-M   'P 1'
#
loop_
_entity.id
_entity.type
_entity.pdbx_description
1 polymer ?
#
loop_
_entity_poly.entity_id
_entity_poly.type
_entity_poly.pdbx_seq_one_letter_code
_entity_poly.pdbx_strand_id
1 'polypeptide(L)'
;MRLTCPKCGAQYEVPDEVIPTEGRDVQCSACGTTWFHAHPDHPSVAQADAPAAEIAAAAEDTDDEPEADNDPLETPPRRELDPEVAEILRSEADRESRLRAAERDPTATAPALDQTPADDGATKPVVSAPTRDGGETTTTPHGEAPTTAEPSDASEKAPRKSGFLRGFSLIILLAMALVLIYSNAAEISAAMPALAPTLDSYVDLVNQGRVWLDATISPQSPQPAPTE
;
A
#
# COMPACT_ATOMS: atom_id res chain seq x y z
N MET A 1 34.43 -9.33 -13.05
CA MET A 1 34.27 -7.87 -12.88
C MET A 1 33.33 -7.50 -11.72
N ARG A 2 33.26 -6.21 -11.35
CA ARG A 2 32.35 -5.68 -10.31
C ARG A 2 31.29 -4.76 -10.94
N LEU A 3 30.02 -5.02 -10.64
CA LEU A 3 28.90 -4.19 -11.10
C LEU A 3 28.32 -3.42 -9.91
N THR A 4 27.98 -2.15 -10.13
CA THR A 4 27.35 -1.29 -9.12
C THR A 4 25.96 -0.88 -9.59
N CYS A 5 24.94 -1.16 -8.78
CA CYS A 5 23.57 -0.76 -9.09
C CYS A 5 23.43 0.78 -9.04
N PRO A 6 22.95 1.43 -10.12
CA PRO A 6 22.84 2.89 -10.18
C PRO A 6 21.77 3.46 -9.23
N LYS A 7 20.81 2.64 -8.79
CA LYS A 7 19.72 3.09 -7.91
C LYS A 7 20.05 3.05 -6.42
N CYS A 8 20.71 1.99 -5.95
CA CYS A 8 20.90 1.75 -4.51
C CYS A 8 22.37 1.48 -4.10
N GLY A 9 23.31 1.56 -5.03
CA GLY A 9 24.74 1.39 -4.77
C GLY A 9 25.18 -0.02 -4.36
N ALA A 10 24.31 -1.02 -4.43
CA ALA A 10 24.69 -2.41 -4.20
C ALA A 10 25.77 -2.86 -5.19
N GLN A 11 26.77 -3.60 -4.71
CA GLN A 11 27.89 -4.09 -5.49
C GLN A 11 27.79 -5.61 -5.65
N TYR A 12 27.99 -6.10 -6.87
CA TYR A 12 27.97 -7.52 -7.22
C TYR A 12 29.29 -7.91 -7.88
N GLU A 13 29.87 -9.00 -7.41
CA GLU A 13 31.04 -9.61 -8.05
C GLU A 13 30.54 -10.71 -8.99
N VAL A 14 30.80 -10.53 -10.28
CA VAL A 14 30.27 -11.37 -11.34
C VAL A 14 31.42 -11.76 -12.27
N PRO A 15 31.65 -13.05 -12.55
CA PRO A 15 32.63 -13.48 -13.53
C PRO A 15 32.35 -12.89 -14.91
N ASP A 16 33.39 -12.61 -15.70
CA ASP A 16 33.20 -11.97 -17.01
C ASP A 16 32.48 -12.93 -17.98
N GLU A 17 32.68 -14.24 -17.82
CA GLU A 17 32.09 -15.33 -18.62
C GLU A 17 30.55 -15.38 -18.61
N VAL A 18 29.89 -14.87 -17.56
CA VAL A 18 28.41 -14.92 -17.47
C VAL A 18 27.74 -13.72 -18.13
N ILE A 19 28.52 -12.74 -18.58
CA ILE A 19 28.02 -11.56 -19.30
C ILE A 19 28.40 -11.77 -20.78
N PRO A 20 27.42 -11.92 -21.68
CA PRO A 20 27.70 -12.08 -23.11
C PRO A 20 28.50 -10.91 -23.66
N THR A 21 29.25 -11.14 -24.74
CA THR A 21 30.07 -10.12 -25.40
C THR A 21 29.25 -8.95 -25.93
N GLU A 22 28.00 -9.18 -26.33
CA GLU A 22 27.06 -8.13 -26.71
C GLU A 22 26.56 -7.25 -25.53
N GLY A 23 26.88 -7.63 -24.29
CA GLY A 23 26.32 -7.04 -23.07
C GLY A 23 24.97 -7.67 -22.70
N ARG A 24 24.47 -7.33 -21.50
CA ARG A 24 23.21 -7.87 -20.99
C ARG A 24 22.54 -6.91 -20.00
N ASP A 25 21.22 -6.96 -19.95
CA ASP A 25 20.42 -6.38 -18.87
C ASP A 25 20.61 -7.16 -17.56
N VAL A 26 21.06 -6.46 -16.53
CA VAL A 26 21.27 -7.01 -15.19
C VAL A 26 20.27 -6.41 -14.21
N GLN A 27 19.70 -7.24 -13.33
CA GLN A 27 18.71 -6.81 -12.33
C GLN A 27 19.34 -6.80 -10.93
N CYS A 28 19.14 -5.70 -10.21
CA CYS A 28 19.57 -5.59 -8.81
C CYS A 28 18.66 -6.44 -7.91
N SER A 29 19.22 -7.39 -7.17
CA SER A 29 18.45 -8.18 -6.20
C SER A 29 18.01 -7.36 -4.97
N ALA A 30 18.72 -6.27 -4.65
CA ALA A 30 18.42 -5.42 -3.50
C ALA A 30 17.27 -4.41 -3.72
N CYS A 31 17.09 -3.90 -4.95
CA CYS A 31 16.09 -2.85 -5.23
C CYS A 31 15.24 -3.09 -6.50
N GLY A 32 15.50 -4.17 -7.25
CA GLY A 32 14.74 -4.57 -8.43
C GLY A 32 15.05 -3.81 -9.73
N THR A 33 15.87 -2.75 -9.69
CA THR A 33 16.23 -1.99 -10.91
C THR A 33 17.04 -2.82 -11.88
N THR A 34 16.61 -2.81 -13.13
CA THR A 34 17.31 -3.39 -14.26
C THR A 34 18.09 -2.32 -15.01
N TRP A 35 19.34 -2.59 -15.37
CA TRP A 35 20.15 -1.71 -16.22
C TRP A 35 21.05 -2.52 -17.15
N PHE A 36 21.44 -1.93 -18.27
CA PHE A 36 22.33 -2.58 -19.23
C PHE A 36 23.79 -2.49 -18.79
N HIS A 37 24.53 -3.59 -18.88
CA HIS A 37 25.98 -3.62 -18.65
C HIS A 37 26.70 -4.19 -19.87
N ALA A 38 27.64 -3.41 -20.43
CA ALA A 38 28.49 -3.85 -21.54
C ALA A 38 29.60 -4.78 -21.04
N HIS A 39 30.06 -5.71 -21.87
CA HIS A 39 31.22 -6.53 -21.56
C HIS A 39 32.50 -5.66 -21.61
N PRO A 40 33.46 -5.83 -20.68
CA PRO A 40 34.69 -5.01 -20.65
C PRO A 40 35.55 -5.12 -21.92
N ASP A 41 35.53 -6.29 -22.58
CA ASP A 41 36.27 -6.51 -23.84
C ASP A 41 35.51 -6.04 -25.10
N HIS A 42 34.24 -5.65 -24.96
CA HIS A 42 33.42 -5.06 -26.02
C HIS A 42 32.73 -3.80 -25.48
N PRO A 43 33.51 -2.73 -25.16
CA PRO A 43 32.90 -1.45 -24.84
C PRO A 43 32.09 -1.03 -26.06
N SER A 44 30.79 -0.84 -25.83
CA SER A 44 29.79 -0.45 -26.83
C SER A 44 30.38 0.47 -27.90
N VAL A 45 30.46 -0.03 -29.13
CA VAL A 45 30.54 0.78 -30.35
C VAL A 45 29.20 1.49 -30.55
N ALA A 46 28.81 2.35 -29.63
CA ALA A 46 27.67 3.28 -29.77
C ALA A 46 28.15 4.70 -30.12
N GLN A 47 29.23 4.78 -30.91
CA GLN A 47 29.62 5.94 -31.72
C GLN A 47 30.53 5.49 -32.87
N ALA A 48 30.02 4.60 -33.73
CA ALA A 48 30.54 4.41 -35.08
C ALA A 48 29.43 3.82 -35.95
N ASP A 49 28.92 4.64 -36.87
CA ASP A 49 28.22 4.29 -38.11
C ASP A 49 27.03 3.31 -38.04
N ALA A 50 25.85 3.85 -37.73
CA ALA A 50 24.67 3.45 -38.50
C ALA A 50 24.74 4.19 -39.86
N PRO A 51 24.79 3.52 -41.03
CA PRO A 51 24.64 4.22 -42.28
C PRO A 51 23.21 4.77 -42.35
N ALA A 52 23.09 6.09 -42.16
CA ALA A 52 21.88 6.87 -42.37
C ALA A 52 21.58 7.07 -43.87
N ALA A 53 21.53 5.98 -44.64
CA ALA A 53 21.33 6.03 -46.08
C ALA A 53 20.56 4.80 -46.58
N GLU A 54 19.26 4.74 -46.26
CA GLU A 54 18.22 4.10 -47.08
C GLU A 54 16.81 4.34 -46.50
N ILE A 55 16.47 5.62 -46.23
CA ILE A 55 15.07 6.05 -46.07
C ILE A 55 14.91 7.44 -46.69
N ALA A 56 15.27 7.55 -47.96
CA ALA A 56 15.09 8.78 -48.74
C ALA A 56 14.82 8.45 -50.21
N ALA A 57 13.82 7.59 -50.47
CA ALA A 57 13.24 7.41 -51.80
C ALA A 57 11.93 6.60 -51.73
N ALA A 58 10.85 7.22 -51.24
CA ALA A 58 9.45 6.91 -51.57
C ALA A 58 8.53 7.87 -50.82
N ALA A 59 8.58 9.15 -51.18
CA ALA A 59 7.41 10.01 -51.02
C ALA A 59 6.56 9.81 -52.27
N GLU A 60 5.83 8.69 -52.33
CA GLU A 60 4.70 8.55 -53.24
C GLU A 60 3.43 8.61 -52.40
N ASP A 61 2.63 9.61 -52.77
CA ASP A 61 1.30 9.94 -52.30
C ASP A 61 0.41 8.69 -52.32
N THR A 62 0.20 8.09 -51.14
CA THR A 62 -0.84 7.11 -50.91
C THR A 62 -1.70 7.66 -49.79
N ASP A 63 -2.77 8.33 -50.20
CA ASP A 63 -3.97 8.62 -49.41
C ASP A 63 -4.64 7.25 -49.12
N ASP A 64 -4.03 6.51 -48.19
CA ASP A 64 -4.57 5.28 -47.62
C ASP A 64 -4.74 5.57 -46.13
N GLU A 65 -5.81 6.30 -45.81
CA GLU A 65 -6.41 6.25 -44.49
C GLU A 65 -6.64 4.76 -44.21
N PRO A 66 -6.02 4.16 -43.19
CA PRO A 66 -6.28 2.76 -42.91
C PRO A 66 -7.76 2.66 -42.57
N GLU A 67 -8.57 2.18 -43.49
CA GLU A 67 -9.92 1.70 -43.20
C GLU A 67 -9.71 0.75 -42.04
N ALA A 68 -10.12 1.20 -40.85
CA ALA A 68 -10.07 0.39 -39.66
C ALA A 68 -10.87 -0.85 -40.02
N ASP A 69 -10.16 -1.94 -40.26
CA ASP A 69 -10.72 -3.25 -40.44
C ASP A 69 -11.48 -3.53 -39.14
N ASN A 70 -12.79 -3.27 -39.17
CA ASN A 70 -13.71 -3.57 -38.09
C ASN A 70 -13.99 -5.07 -38.14
N ASP A 71 -12.92 -5.87 -38.25
CA ASP A 71 -12.97 -7.28 -37.94
C ASP A 71 -13.38 -7.34 -36.46
N PRO A 72 -14.53 -7.95 -36.11
CA PRO A 72 -14.93 -8.06 -34.72
C PRO A 72 -13.85 -8.85 -34.01
N LEU A 73 -12.93 -8.16 -33.35
CA LEU A 73 -11.89 -8.77 -32.54
C LEU A 73 -12.59 -9.81 -31.68
N GLU A 74 -12.32 -11.09 -31.96
CA GLU A 74 -12.90 -12.20 -31.21
C GLU A 74 -12.59 -11.93 -29.75
N THR A 75 -13.61 -11.50 -29.01
CA THR A 75 -13.42 -11.13 -27.61
C THR A 75 -13.03 -12.42 -26.93
N PRO A 76 -11.82 -12.50 -26.33
CA PRO A 76 -11.36 -13.75 -25.73
C PRO A 76 -12.43 -14.21 -24.74
N PRO A 77 -12.75 -15.52 -24.72
CA PRO A 77 -13.83 -16.02 -23.88
C PRO A 77 -13.60 -15.57 -22.44
N ARG A 78 -14.54 -14.79 -21.91
CA ARG A 78 -14.44 -14.27 -20.55
C ARG A 78 -14.38 -15.47 -19.61
N ARG A 79 -13.31 -15.56 -18.82
CA ARG A 79 -13.20 -16.59 -17.78
C ARG A 79 -14.38 -16.45 -16.84
N GLU A 80 -15.20 -17.50 -16.75
CA GLU A 80 -16.30 -17.54 -15.81
C GLU A 80 -15.73 -17.61 -14.38
N LEU A 81 -16.32 -16.82 -13.48
CA LEU A 81 -15.95 -16.83 -12.07
C LEU A 81 -16.50 -18.09 -11.42
N ASP A 82 -15.73 -18.69 -10.51
CA ASP A 82 -16.18 -19.81 -9.70
C ASP A 82 -17.50 -19.44 -8.96
N PRO A 83 -18.49 -20.35 -8.90
CA PRO A 83 -19.76 -20.08 -8.23
C PRO A 83 -19.63 -19.61 -6.78
N GLU A 84 -18.63 -20.10 -6.03
CA GLU A 84 -18.37 -19.68 -4.65
C GLU A 84 -17.90 -18.21 -4.59
N VAL A 85 -16.98 -17.83 -5.49
CA VAL A 85 -16.48 -16.45 -5.59
C VAL A 85 -17.58 -15.50 -6.07
N ALA A 86 -18.42 -15.95 -7.01
CA ALA A 86 -19.54 -15.15 -7.49
C ALA A 86 -20.56 -14.87 -6.37
N GLU A 87 -20.79 -15.83 -5.47
CA GLU A 87 -21.67 -15.64 -4.31
C GLU A 87 -21.10 -14.64 -3.30
N ILE A 88 -19.79 -14.75 -3.01
CA ILE A 88 -19.09 -13.79 -2.15
C ILE A 88 -19.22 -12.36 -2.72
N LEU A 89 -19.00 -12.18 -4.02
CA LEU A 89 -19.11 -10.87 -4.67
C LEU A 89 -20.52 -10.29 -4.65
N ARG A 90 -21.56 -11.14 -4.79
CA ARG A 90 -22.96 -10.70 -4.64
C ARG A 90 -23.26 -10.26 -3.20
N SER A 91 -22.81 -11.04 -2.22
CA SER A 91 -22.99 -10.74 -0.80
C SER A 91 -22.34 -9.41 -0.41
N GLU A 92 -21.10 -9.17 -0.87
CA GLU A 92 -20.40 -7.90 -0.64
C GLU A 92 -21.07 -6.73 -1.36
N ALA A 93 -21.56 -6.92 -2.60
CA ALA A 93 -22.30 -5.89 -3.33
C ALA A 93 -23.61 -5.50 -2.62
N ASP A 94 -24.36 -6.47 -2.10
CA ASP A 94 -25.57 -6.22 -1.32
C ASP A 94 -25.25 -5.48 -0.02
N ARG A 95 -24.19 -5.90 0.68
CA ARG A 95 -23.75 -5.24 1.90
C ARG A 95 -23.34 -3.80 1.66
N GLU A 96 -22.55 -3.53 0.61
CA GLU A 96 -22.12 -2.19 0.27
C GLU A 96 -23.30 -1.31 -0.20
N SER A 97 -24.23 -1.86 -0.98
CA SER A 97 -25.42 -1.11 -1.42
C SER A 97 -26.29 -0.68 -0.23
N ARG A 98 -26.45 -1.54 0.78
CA ARG A 98 -27.17 -1.21 2.03
C ARG A 98 -26.46 -0.13 2.82
N LEU A 99 -25.13 -0.19 2.93
CA LEU A 99 -24.34 0.85 3.59
C LEU A 99 -24.48 2.19 2.88
N ARG A 100 -24.36 2.22 1.55
CA ARG A 100 -24.54 3.46 0.78
C ARG A 100 -25.96 4.00 0.84
N ALA A 101 -26.97 3.13 0.90
CA ALA A 101 -28.36 3.55 1.09
C ALA A 101 -28.55 4.20 2.47
N ALA A 102 -28.02 3.59 3.54
CA ALA A 102 -28.08 4.13 4.89
C ALA A 102 -27.27 5.44 5.06
N GLU A 103 -26.18 5.61 4.33
CA GLU A 103 -25.42 6.88 4.29
C GLU A 103 -26.18 7.98 3.56
N ARG A 104 -26.93 7.65 2.50
CA ARG A 104 -27.76 8.61 1.76
C ARG A 104 -29.02 9.02 2.52
N ASP A 105 -29.61 8.11 3.29
CA ASP A 105 -30.79 8.37 4.10
C ASP A 105 -30.63 7.74 5.50
N PRO A 106 -30.08 8.48 6.48
CA PRO A 106 -29.86 7.97 7.83
C PRO A 106 -31.16 7.71 8.62
N THR A 107 -32.34 8.02 8.06
CA THR A 107 -33.65 7.79 8.68
C THR A 107 -34.36 6.57 8.10
N ALA A 108 -33.92 6.04 6.96
CA ALA A 108 -34.50 4.84 6.34
C ALA A 108 -34.04 3.55 7.05
N THR A 109 -34.71 3.22 8.16
CA THR A 109 -34.51 1.95 8.87
C THR A 109 -35.08 0.78 8.05
N ALA A 110 -34.36 -0.35 8.13
CA ALA A 110 -34.56 -1.65 7.47
C ALA A 110 -35.99 -2.10 7.17
N PRO A 111 -36.22 -2.94 6.13
CA PRO A 111 -37.52 -3.58 5.93
C PRO A 111 -37.89 -4.37 7.19
N ALA A 112 -39.03 -4.02 7.76
CA ALA A 112 -39.63 -4.70 8.90
C ALA A 112 -39.73 -6.20 8.60
N LEU A 113 -39.07 -7.01 9.41
CA LEU A 113 -39.34 -8.44 9.44
C LEU A 113 -40.79 -8.62 9.88
N ASP A 114 -41.50 -9.35 9.03
CA ASP A 114 -42.88 -9.76 9.12
C ASP A 114 -43.27 -10.21 10.53
N GLN A 115 -44.36 -9.63 11.03
CA GLN A 115 -45.00 -10.03 12.27
C GLN A 115 -45.82 -11.30 11.99
N THR A 116 -45.51 -12.41 12.64
CA THR A 116 -46.44 -13.55 12.69
C THR A 116 -47.34 -13.46 13.94
N PRO A 117 -48.60 -13.93 13.85
CA PRO A 117 -49.72 -13.44 14.66
C PRO A 117 -49.86 -14.11 16.03
N ALA A 118 -50.73 -13.48 16.82
CA ALA A 118 -51.15 -13.79 18.19
C ALA A 118 -51.35 -15.28 18.54
N ASP A 119 -50.90 -15.64 19.74
CA ASP A 119 -51.51 -16.68 20.56
C ASP A 119 -51.72 -16.12 21.98
N ASP A 120 -52.99 -16.13 22.40
CA ASP A 120 -53.49 -15.61 23.67
C ASP A 120 -53.14 -16.57 24.83
N GLY A 121 -52.47 -16.06 25.85
CA GLY A 121 -52.05 -16.92 26.97
C GLY A 121 -51.50 -16.19 28.20
N ALA A 122 -52.34 -15.37 28.83
CA ALA A 122 -52.44 -15.14 30.27
C ALA A 122 -51.17 -15.02 31.17
N THR A 123 -51.17 -13.92 31.93
CA THR A 123 -50.74 -13.77 33.35
C THR A 123 -49.33 -13.21 33.62
N LYS A 124 -49.29 -11.95 34.06
CA LYS A 124 -48.15 -11.33 34.79
C LYS A 124 -47.88 -12.08 36.10
N PRO A 125 -46.62 -12.15 36.56
CA PRO A 125 -46.33 -11.41 37.78
C PRO A 125 -44.98 -10.68 37.80
N VAL A 126 -45.00 -9.57 38.52
CA VAL A 126 -43.87 -8.77 39.00
C VAL A 126 -43.00 -9.60 39.96
N VAL A 127 -41.68 -9.67 39.73
CA VAL A 127 -40.71 -9.93 40.81
C VAL A 127 -39.44 -9.11 40.56
N SER A 128 -39.12 -8.29 41.56
CA SER A 128 -37.96 -7.42 41.67
C SER A 128 -36.63 -8.20 41.72
N ALA A 129 -35.59 -7.59 41.17
CA ALA A 129 -34.21 -8.01 41.31
C ALA A 129 -33.69 -7.83 42.76
N PRO A 130 -32.87 -8.76 43.29
CA PRO A 130 -32.09 -8.50 44.49
C PRO A 130 -30.72 -7.90 44.15
N THR A 131 -30.44 -6.73 44.75
CA THR A 131 -29.11 -6.14 44.86
C THR A 131 -28.22 -7.03 45.73
N ARG A 132 -26.97 -7.27 45.30
CA ARG A 132 -25.91 -7.86 46.12
C ARG A 132 -24.83 -6.82 46.44
N ASP A 133 -24.51 -6.82 47.72
CA ASP A 133 -23.67 -5.97 48.54
C ASP A 133 -22.15 -6.04 48.23
N GLY A 134 -21.41 -5.00 48.65
CA GLY A 134 -19.97 -5.11 48.92
C GLY A 134 -19.12 -3.91 48.49
N GLY A 135 -18.87 -2.94 49.38
CA GLY A 135 -17.91 -1.86 49.14
C GLY A 135 -17.89 -0.76 50.21
N GLU A 136 -17.54 -1.14 51.43
CA GLU A 136 -17.42 -0.35 52.65
C GLU A 136 -16.34 0.75 52.57
N THR A 137 -16.66 2.02 52.89
CA THR A 137 -15.77 2.92 53.66
C THR A 137 -16.55 4.04 54.38
N THR A 138 -16.52 3.91 55.70
CA THR A 138 -16.82 4.80 56.85
C THR A 138 -16.78 6.33 56.66
N THR A 139 -17.83 7.04 57.11
CA THR A 139 -17.84 8.07 58.20
C THR A 139 -19.02 9.05 58.05
N THR A 140 -19.95 9.04 59.02
CA THR A 140 -21.07 9.99 59.26
C THR A 140 -20.60 11.20 60.11
N PRO A 141 -21.40 12.27 60.43
CA PRO A 141 -22.75 12.64 59.96
C PRO A 141 -23.01 14.16 59.71
N HIS A 142 -24.24 14.44 59.24
CA HIS A 142 -25.11 15.58 59.58
C HIS A 142 -25.27 16.73 58.56
N GLY A 143 -26.53 17.07 58.26
CA GLY A 143 -26.92 18.35 57.68
C GLY A 143 -28.10 18.31 56.70
N GLU A 144 -29.30 18.57 57.23
CA GLU A 144 -30.47 19.27 56.65
C GLU A 144 -31.00 19.02 55.22
N ALA A 145 -32.33 19.12 55.10
CA ALA A 145 -33.14 18.86 53.91
C ALA A 145 -33.34 20.10 52.98
N PRO A 146 -34.36 20.14 52.11
CA PRO A 146 -34.30 20.00 50.64
C PRO A 146 -34.41 21.35 49.90
N THR A 147 -33.93 21.43 48.64
CA THR A 147 -34.28 22.56 47.74
C THR A 147 -34.14 22.17 46.27
N THR A 148 -35.29 22.23 45.59
CA THR A 148 -35.58 22.76 44.25
C THR A 148 -34.65 22.46 43.06
N ALA A 149 -35.22 21.65 42.14
CA ALA A 149 -35.23 21.75 40.68
C ALA A 149 -34.01 22.25 39.90
N GLU A 150 -33.41 21.36 39.09
CA GLU A 150 -33.17 21.52 37.63
C GLU A 150 -33.06 20.12 36.98
N PRO A 151 -33.67 19.85 35.81
CA PRO A 151 -33.33 18.66 35.04
C PRO A 151 -31.96 18.88 34.40
N SER A 152 -30.95 18.24 34.98
CA SER A 152 -29.60 18.15 34.43
C SER A 152 -29.65 17.70 32.97
N ASP A 153 -29.12 18.55 32.09
CA ASP A 153 -28.66 18.21 30.75
C ASP A 153 -28.01 16.83 30.74
N ALA A 154 -28.70 15.86 30.12
CA ALA A 154 -28.10 14.62 29.71
C ALA A 154 -27.22 14.92 28.49
N SER A 155 -26.04 15.50 28.75
CA SER A 155 -24.95 15.51 27.78
C SER A 155 -24.51 14.06 27.58
N GLU A 156 -25.11 13.44 26.55
CA GLU A 156 -24.76 12.14 26.01
C GLU A 156 -23.30 12.19 25.56
N LYS A 157 -22.38 11.76 26.43
CA LYS A 157 -20.96 11.66 26.12
C LYS A 157 -20.76 10.60 25.05
N ALA A 158 -20.72 11.04 23.80
CA ALA A 158 -20.29 10.21 22.68
C ALA A 158 -18.93 9.54 22.98
N PRO A 159 -18.76 8.24 22.68
CA PRO A 159 -17.50 7.55 22.93
C PRO A 159 -16.40 8.20 22.07
N ARG A 160 -15.38 8.75 22.73
CA ARG A 160 -14.24 9.35 22.02
C ARG A 160 -13.44 8.23 21.34
N LYS A 161 -13.67 8.04 20.04
CA LYS A 161 -12.91 7.09 19.20
C LYS A 161 -11.41 7.39 19.28
N SER A 162 -10.65 6.34 19.58
CA SER A 162 -9.22 6.28 19.88
C SER A 162 -8.33 7.11 18.93
N GLY A 163 -7.61 8.09 19.47
CA GLY A 163 -6.66 8.91 18.72
C GLY A 163 -5.37 8.19 18.28
N PHE A 164 -5.14 6.96 18.76
CA PHE A 164 -3.90 6.21 18.48
C PHE A 164 -3.78 5.80 17.00
N LEU A 165 -4.86 5.36 16.36
CA LEU A 165 -4.85 4.98 14.94
C LEU A 165 -4.60 6.20 14.03
N ARG A 166 -5.10 7.39 14.39
CA ARG A 166 -4.84 8.61 13.60
C ARG A 166 -3.37 9.02 13.65
N GLY A 167 -2.73 8.91 14.81
CA GLY A 167 -1.29 9.13 14.96
C GLY A 167 -0.48 8.10 14.17
N PHE A 168 -0.85 6.82 14.29
CA PHE A 168 -0.20 5.74 13.55
C PHE A 168 -0.34 5.90 12.03
N SER A 169 -1.53 6.26 11.53
CA SER A 169 -1.74 6.54 10.11
C SER A 169 -0.91 7.71 9.61
N LEU A 170 -0.76 8.79 10.40
CA LEU A 170 0.12 9.90 10.03
C LEU A 170 1.60 9.46 9.95
N ILE A 171 2.05 8.62 10.87
CA ILE A 171 3.42 8.07 10.83
C ILE A 171 3.62 7.18 9.60
N ILE A 172 2.66 6.30 9.28
CA ILE A 172 2.73 5.46 8.08
C ILE A 172 2.78 6.33 6.82
N LEU A 173 1.91 7.35 6.71
CA LEU A 173 1.91 8.26 5.57
C LEU A 173 3.24 9.00 5.43
N LEU A 174 3.82 9.46 6.55
CA LEU A 174 5.13 10.10 6.56
C LEU A 174 6.25 9.13 6.14
N ALA A 175 6.24 7.89 6.63
CA ALA A 175 7.19 6.86 6.22
C ALA A 175 7.08 6.56 4.72
N MET A 176 5.86 6.43 4.20
CA MET A 176 5.61 6.22 2.77
C MET A 176 6.10 7.40 1.93
N ALA A 177 5.89 8.64 2.40
CA ALA A 177 6.42 9.83 1.75
C ALA A 177 7.96 9.84 1.71
N LEU A 178 8.63 9.49 2.81
CA LEU A 178 10.08 9.39 2.87
C LEU A 178 10.64 8.29 1.94
N VAL A 179 9.94 7.16 1.80
CA VAL A 179 10.28 6.10 0.85
C VAL A 179 10.13 6.59 -0.59
N LEU A 180 9.05 7.33 -0.90
CA LEU A 180 8.87 7.93 -2.23
C LEU A 180 9.96 8.95 -2.55
N ILE A 181 10.34 9.79 -1.58
CA ILE A 181 11.45 10.75 -1.73
C ILE A 181 12.76 10.01 -2.00
N TYR A 182 13.06 8.93 -1.24
CA TYR A 182 14.26 8.12 -1.45
C TYR A 182 14.27 7.46 -2.83
N SER A 183 13.15 6.84 -3.24
CA SER A 183 13.05 6.14 -4.53
C SER A 183 13.19 7.08 -5.74
N ASN A 184 12.81 8.34 -5.60
CA ASN A 184 12.84 9.34 -6.66
C ASN A 184 13.90 10.44 -6.42
N ALA A 185 14.90 10.19 -5.57
CA ALA A 185 15.86 11.20 -5.15
C ALA A 185 16.61 11.85 -6.33
N ALA A 186 16.97 11.07 -7.36
CA ALA A 186 17.67 11.55 -8.55
C ALA A 186 16.80 12.46 -9.45
N GLU A 187 15.50 12.17 -9.59
CA GLU A 187 14.58 13.05 -10.33
C GLU A 187 14.33 14.36 -9.57
N ILE A 188 14.21 14.27 -8.24
CA ILE A 188 13.97 15.44 -7.39
C ILE A 188 15.19 16.38 -7.38
N SER A 189 16.41 15.83 -7.34
CA SER A 189 17.65 16.64 -7.39
C SER A 189 17.86 17.30 -8.76
N ALA A 190 17.44 16.65 -9.85
CA ALA A 190 17.47 17.22 -11.19
C ALA A 190 16.47 18.37 -11.37
N ALA A 191 15.26 18.22 -10.82
CA ALA A 191 14.22 19.25 -10.88
C ALA A 191 14.52 20.45 -9.96
N MET A 192 15.14 20.21 -8.80
CA MET A 192 15.45 21.25 -7.80
C MET A 192 16.89 21.10 -7.28
N PRO A 193 17.88 21.69 -7.96
CA PRO A 193 19.29 21.57 -7.58
C PRO A 193 19.61 22.14 -6.19
N ALA A 194 18.82 23.09 -5.70
CA ALA A 194 18.98 23.68 -4.37
C ALA A 194 18.74 22.67 -3.22
N LEU A 195 17.96 21.62 -3.47
CA LEU A 195 17.65 20.57 -2.49
C LEU A 195 18.63 19.38 -2.58
N ALA A 196 19.48 19.32 -3.61
CA ALA A 196 20.44 18.23 -3.78
C ALA A 196 21.28 17.90 -2.53
N PRO A 197 21.93 18.86 -1.85
CA PRO A 197 22.80 18.51 -0.71
C PRO A 197 22.04 17.93 0.50
N THR A 198 20.76 18.29 0.70
CA THR A 198 19.96 17.72 1.79
C THR A 198 19.42 16.34 1.43
N LEU A 199 19.06 16.12 0.17
CA LEU A 199 18.66 14.80 -0.33
C LEU A 199 19.82 13.82 -0.29
N ASP A 200 21.03 14.23 -0.72
CA ASP A 200 22.22 13.39 -0.70
C ASP A 200 22.54 12.93 0.73
N SER A 201 22.52 13.85 1.70
CA SER A 201 22.74 13.52 3.11
C SER A 201 21.70 12.53 3.65
N TYR A 202 20.43 12.66 3.27
CA TYR A 202 19.38 11.72 3.64
C TYR A 202 19.60 10.34 3.01
N VAL A 203 19.88 10.28 1.71
CA VAL A 203 20.13 9.03 0.96
C VAL A 203 21.35 8.30 1.54
N ASP A 204 22.42 9.01 1.85
CA ASP A 204 23.62 8.44 2.46
C ASP A 204 23.35 7.87 3.85
N LEU A 205 22.54 8.54 4.67
CA LEU A 205 22.17 8.05 5.99
C LEU A 205 21.33 6.76 5.90
N VAL A 206 20.36 6.72 4.97
CA VAL A 206 19.56 5.51 4.71
C VAL A 206 20.45 4.38 4.20
N ASN A 207 21.39 4.67 3.29
CA ASN A 207 22.31 3.68 2.74
C ASN A 207 23.24 3.10 3.81
N GLN A 208 23.80 3.94 4.69
CA GLN A 208 24.61 3.50 5.82
C GLN A 208 23.81 2.61 6.79
N GLY A 209 22.56 2.98 7.09
CA GLY A 209 21.65 2.17 7.88
C GLY A 209 21.38 0.81 7.25
N ARG A 210 21.19 0.77 5.92
CA ARG A 210 20.98 -0.48 5.17
C ARG A 210 22.20 -1.40 5.24
N VAL A 211 23.40 -0.86 5.02
CA VAL A 211 24.65 -1.63 5.08
C VAL A 211 24.92 -2.14 6.49
N TRP A 212 24.67 -1.31 7.50
CA TRP A 212 24.78 -1.72 8.90
C TRP A 212 23.79 -2.85 9.26
N LEU A 213 22.54 -2.75 8.78
CA LEU A 213 21.52 -3.77 8.99
C LEU A 213 21.92 -5.09 8.33
N ASP A 214 22.42 -5.04 7.09
CA ASP A 214 22.90 -6.21 6.36
C ASP A 214 24.08 -6.89 7.06
N ALA A 215 25.06 -6.11 7.54
CA ALA A 215 26.18 -6.63 8.33
C ALA A 215 25.74 -7.29 9.65
N THR A 216 24.63 -6.82 10.22
CA THR A 216 24.07 -7.38 11.47
C THR A 216 23.29 -8.67 11.22
N ILE A 217 22.55 -8.75 10.11
CA ILE A 217 21.72 -9.91 9.75
C ILE A 217 22.54 -11.01 9.07
N SER A 218 23.59 -10.64 8.32
CA SER A 218 24.50 -11.54 7.62
C SER A 218 25.89 -11.53 8.30
N PRO A 219 26.04 -12.12 9.51
CA PRO A 219 27.35 -12.32 10.08
C PRO A 219 28.09 -13.34 9.21
N GLN A 220 28.85 -12.82 8.25
CA GLN A 220 29.94 -13.42 7.49
C GLN A 220 30.07 -14.93 7.73
N SER A 221 29.38 -15.70 6.89
CA SER A 221 29.63 -17.12 6.72
C SER A 221 31.14 -17.30 6.48
N PRO A 222 31.83 -18.14 7.28
CA PRO A 222 33.27 -18.31 7.16
C PRO A 222 33.61 -18.75 5.73
N GLN A 223 34.48 -17.98 5.05
CA GLN A 223 35.01 -18.40 3.76
C GLN A 223 35.75 -19.74 3.92
N PRO A 224 35.54 -20.72 3.03
CA PRO A 224 36.43 -21.87 2.96
C PRO A 224 37.83 -21.38 2.57
N ALA A 225 38.84 -21.82 3.32
CA ALA A 225 40.24 -21.49 3.07
C ALA A 225 40.66 -21.86 1.64
N PRO A 226 41.58 -21.09 1.01
CA PRO A 226 42.09 -21.45 -0.30
C PRO A 226 42.77 -22.82 -0.21
N THR A 227 42.31 -23.77 -1.02
CA THR A 227 43.01 -25.02 -1.27
C THR A 227 44.23 -24.71 -2.13
N GLU A 228 45.42 -24.84 -1.54
CA GLU A 228 46.72 -24.87 -2.23
C GLU A 228 46.79 -25.99 -3.27
#